data_AF-A0A8H9G167-F1
#
_entry.id   AF-A0A8H9G167-F1
#
_cell.length_a   1.000
_cell.length_b   1.000
_cell.length_c   1.000
_cell.angle_alpha   90.00
_cell.angle_beta   90.00
_cell.angle_gamma   90.00
#
_symmetry.space_group_name_H-M   'P 1'
#
loop_
_entity.id
_entity.type
_entity.pdbx_description
1 polymer ?
#
loop_
_entity_poly.entity_id
_entity_poly.type
_entity_poly.pdbx_seq_one_letter_code
_entity_poly.pdbx_strand_id
1 'polypeptide(L)'
;MTKLINKEDEQINLYFSLDDVFEGEFQLEIVSDFTNKSTSIELPEAEISNERYSLFILQNPFKNYLDGLYTYHLKVDNSIVQSGNLKIQSADFGENNSITEFLEDSDDFIVLED
;
A
#
# COMPACT_ATOMS: atom_id res chain seq x y z
N MET A 1 -11.51 -5.36 6.49
CA MET A 1 -11.43 -5.24 5.01
C MET A 1 -10.04 -4.74 4.66
N THR A 2 -9.36 -5.36 3.68
CA THR A 2 -8.02 -4.95 3.25
C THR A 2 -8.12 -3.89 2.17
N LYS A 3 -7.42 -2.76 2.33
CA LYS A 3 -7.33 -1.72 1.30
C LYS A 3 -6.20 -2.06 0.33
N LEU A 4 -6.45 -1.93 -0.97
CA LEU A 4 -5.46 -2.14 -2.01
C LEU A 4 -4.95 -0.80 -2.53
N ILE A 5 -3.64 -0.63 -2.57
CA ILE A 5 -2.96 0.55 -3.08
C ILE A 5 -2.04 0.12 -4.21
N ASN A 6 -2.24 0.67 -5.41
CA ASN A 6 -1.26 0.56 -6.48
C ASN A 6 -0.33 1.77 -6.43
N LYS A 7 0.97 1.55 -6.63
CA LYS A 7 1.98 2.61 -6.53
C LYS A 7 2.00 3.52 -7.76
N GLU A 8 1.48 3.02 -8.86
CA GLU A 8 1.41 3.72 -10.14
C GLU A 8 0.31 4.77 -10.15
N ASP A 9 -0.71 4.61 -9.29
CA ASP A 9 -1.79 5.56 -9.14
C ASP A 9 -1.23 6.92 -8.68
N GLU A 10 -1.57 8.00 -9.39
CA GLU A 10 -1.18 9.35 -8.95
C GLU A 10 -1.96 9.78 -7.72
N GLN A 11 -3.22 9.34 -7.63
CA GLN A 11 -4.16 9.69 -6.57
C GLN A 11 -4.83 8.42 -6.04
N ILE A 12 -5.10 8.40 -4.75
CA ILE A 12 -5.76 7.27 -4.09
C ILE A 12 -7.01 7.74 -3.35
N ASN A 13 -7.98 6.83 -3.28
CA ASN A 13 -9.26 7.05 -2.61
C ASN A 13 -9.34 6.13 -1.38
N LEU A 14 -9.40 6.72 -0.19
CA LEU A 14 -9.47 5.99 1.07
C LEU A 14 -10.86 6.11 1.69
N TYR A 15 -11.58 4.99 1.73
CA TYR A 15 -12.92 4.89 2.32
C TYR A 15 -12.90 4.29 3.73
N PHE A 16 -13.36 5.01 4.73
CA PHE A 16 -13.41 4.53 6.10
C PHE A 16 -14.87 4.50 6.57
N SER A 17 -15.35 3.33 6.97
CA SER A 17 -16.65 3.20 7.64
C SER A 17 -16.42 3.41 9.12
N LEU A 18 -16.90 4.56 9.62
CA LEU A 18 -16.76 4.98 11.00
C LEU A 18 -18.11 4.80 11.70
N ASP A 19 -18.08 4.33 12.94
CA ASP A 19 -19.32 4.11 13.72
C ASP A 19 -19.89 5.43 14.29
N ASP A 20 -19.07 6.49 14.31
CA ASP A 20 -19.42 7.83 14.79
C ASP A 20 -18.90 8.90 13.82
N VAL A 21 -19.47 10.11 13.91
CA VAL A 21 -18.95 11.30 13.21
C VAL A 21 -17.81 11.89 14.03
N PHE A 22 -16.62 11.91 13.45
CA PHE A 22 -15.45 12.52 14.05
C PHE A 22 -15.16 13.86 13.37
N GLU A 23 -15.00 14.90 14.18
CA GLU A 23 -14.52 16.22 13.75
C GLU A 23 -13.06 16.37 14.21
N GLY A 24 -12.20 16.94 13.35
CA GLY A 24 -10.79 17.17 13.68
C GLY A 24 -9.82 16.73 12.59
N GLU A 25 -8.54 16.79 12.92
CA GLU A 25 -7.44 16.42 12.01
C GLU A 25 -7.27 14.89 12.00
N PHE A 26 -7.50 14.30 10.83
CA PHE A 26 -7.30 12.87 10.63
C PHE A 26 -5.84 12.56 10.31
N GLN A 27 -5.31 11.51 10.94
CA GLN A 27 -3.98 10.98 10.64
C GLN A 27 -4.08 9.49 10.30
N LEU A 28 -3.38 9.10 9.25
CA LEU A 28 -3.21 7.72 8.85
C LEU A 28 -1.82 7.25 9.26
N GLU A 29 -1.74 6.46 10.31
CA GLU A 29 -0.53 5.74 10.67
C GLU A 29 -0.47 4.42 9.91
N ILE A 30 0.67 4.14 9.29
CA ILE A 30 0.93 2.93 8.51
C ILE A 30 2.14 2.22 9.09
N VAL A 31 1.95 0.95 9.45
CA VAL A 31 2.97 0.08 10.03
C VAL A 31 3.28 -1.06 9.06
N SER A 32 4.54 -1.24 8.71
CA SER A 32 4.98 -2.36 7.88
C SER A 32 4.95 -3.66 8.68
N ASP A 33 4.20 -4.67 8.21
CA ASP A 33 4.11 -5.96 8.89
C ASP A 33 5.45 -6.74 8.84
N PHE A 34 6.35 -6.37 7.92
CA PHE A 34 7.67 -7.01 7.77
C PHE A 34 8.75 -6.33 8.60
N THR A 35 8.80 -4.99 8.61
CA THR A 35 9.88 -4.24 9.28
C THR A 35 9.48 -3.62 10.61
N ASN A 36 8.18 -3.63 10.95
CA ASN A 36 7.58 -2.89 12.06
C ASN A 36 7.87 -1.37 12.07
N LYS A 37 8.31 -0.80 10.94
CA LYS A 37 8.46 0.65 10.79
C LYS A 37 7.08 1.29 10.66
N SER A 38 6.88 2.38 11.40
CA SER A 38 5.66 3.19 11.38
C SER A 38 5.91 4.53 10.71
N THR A 39 4.96 4.97 9.88
CA THR A 39 4.92 6.31 9.30
C THR A 39 3.53 6.89 9.47
N SER A 40 3.42 8.13 9.94
CA SER A 40 2.15 8.87 9.97
C SER A 40 2.04 9.82 8.78
N ILE A 41 0.85 9.85 8.20
CA ILE A 41 0.47 10.70 7.08
C ILE A 41 -0.73 11.52 7.53
N GLU A 42 -0.64 12.84 7.45
CA GLU A 42 -1.78 13.73 7.69
C GLU A 42 -2.75 13.60 6.51
N LEU A 43 -4.03 13.37 6.82
CA LEU A 43 -5.07 13.29 5.80
C LEU A 43 -5.66 14.68 5.55
N PRO A 44 -5.99 15.02 4.30
CA PRO A 44 -6.72 16.23 4.00
C PRO A 44 -8.13 16.18 4.59
N GLU A 45 -8.86 17.28 4.52
CA GLU A 45 -10.30 17.25 4.81
C GLU A 45 -11.01 16.19 3.95
N ALA A 46 -11.94 15.47 4.58
CA ALA A 46 -12.70 14.44 3.90
C ALA A 46 -13.57 15.07 2.79
N GLU A 47 -13.47 14.55 1.57
CA GLU A 47 -14.28 15.01 0.45
C GLU A 47 -15.76 14.64 0.63
N ILE A 48 -16.01 13.51 1.29
CA ILE A 48 -17.34 13.09 1.72
C ILE A 48 -17.23 12.65 3.17
N SER A 49 -18.14 13.12 4.02
CA SER A 49 -18.32 12.60 5.37
C SER A 49 -19.81 12.50 5.67
N ASN A 50 -20.29 11.29 5.98
CA ASN A 50 -21.67 11.02 6.36
C ASN A 50 -21.72 9.85 7.36
N GLU A 51 -22.92 9.53 7.84
CA GLU A 51 -23.16 8.48 8.85
C GLU A 51 -22.67 7.06 8.47
N ARG A 52 -22.30 6.81 7.21
CA ARG A 52 -21.84 5.50 6.75
C ARG A 52 -20.35 5.43 6.48
N TYR A 53 -19.77 6.51 5.97
CA TYR A 53 -18.37 6.55 5.60
C TYR A 53 -17.81 7.96 5.45
N SER A 54 -16.49 8.02 5.57
CA SER A 54 -15.66 9.16 5.17
C SER A 54 -14.77 8.76 3.99
N LEU A 55 -14.66 9.64 2.99
CA LEU A 55 -13.81 9.51 1.82
C LEU A 55 -12.71 10.57 1.86
N PHE A 56 -11.47 10.11 1.78
CA PHE A 56 -10.29 10.96 1.64
C PHE A 56 -9.66 10.72 0.28
N ILE A 57 -9.42 11.79 -0.46
CA ILE A 57 -8.74 11.75 -1.74
C ILE A 57 -7.40 12.47 -1.60
N LEU A 58 -6.29 11.77 -1.88
CA LEU A 58 -4.94 12.30 -1.69
C LEU A 58 -3.99 11.87 -2.80
N GLN A 59 -3.00 12.72 -3.07
CA GLN A 59 -1.84 12.36 -3.89
C GLN A 59 -1.15 11.17 -3.26
N ASN A 60 -0.84 10.16 -4.07
CA ASN A 60 -0.39 8.86 -3.58
C ASN A 60 0.93 8.98 -2.78
N PRO A 61 0.89 8.84 -1.45
CA PRO A 61 2.09 8.97 -0.62
C PRO A 61 2.92 7.67 -0.63
N PHE A 62 2.41 6.60 -1.24
CA PHE A 62 2.96 5.26 -1.14
C PHE A 62 3.91 4.89 -2.27
N LYS A 63 4.20 5.81 -3.21
CA LYS A 63 5.06 5.54 -4.37
C LYS A 63 6.45 4.99 -4.01
N ASN A 64 7.00 5.41 -2.88
CA ASN A 64 8.32 4.99 -2.40
C ASN A 64 8.28 3.85 -1.36
N TYR A 65 7.09 3.33 -1.04
CA TYR A 65 6.96 2.22 -0.08
C TYR A 65 7.36 0.91 -0.76
N LEU A 66 7.87 -0.04 0.03
CA LEU A 66 8.09 -1.39 -0.45
C LEU A 66 6.75 -2.08 -0.68
N ASP A 67 6.70 -2.96 -1.65
CA ASP A 67 5.51 -3.76 -1.89
C ASP A 67 5.32 -4.75 -0.73
N GLY A 68 4.08 -4.96 -0.31
CA GLY A 68 3.79 -5.87 0.79
C GLY A 68 2.52 -5.54 1.59
N LEU A 69 2.45 -6.16 2.75
CA LEU A 69 1.37 -6.00 3.72
C LEU A 69 1.76 -4.98 4.80
N TYR A 70 0.77 -4.16 5.14
CA TYR A 70 0.86 -3.11 6.12
C TYR A 70 -0.41 -3.14 6.97
N THR A 71 -0.25 -2.75 8.22
CA THR A 71 -1.36 -2.41 9.11
C THR A 71 -1.56 -0.90 9.10
N TYR A 72 -2.79 -0.43 9.04
CA TYR A 72 -3.11 0.99 9.19
C TYR A 72 -3.90 1.25 10.48
N HIS A 73 -3.65 2.41 11.07
CA HIS A 73 -4.45 3.00 12.14
C HIS A 73 -4.90 4.38 11.70
N LEU A 74 -6.21 4.56 11.54
CA LEU A 74 -6.80 5.88 11.38
C LEU A 74 -6.96 6.50 12.76
N LYS A 75 -6.42 7.70 12.94
CA LYS A 75 -6.42 8.45 14.20
C LYS A 75 -7.12 9.79 14.03
N VAL A 76 -7.82 10.22 15.07
CA VAL A 76 -8.34 11.58 15.26
C VAL A 76 -7.90 12.03 16.64
N ASP A 77 -7.29 13.20 16.75
CA ASP A 77 -6.75 13.73 18.02
C ASP A 77 -5.91 12.68 18.79
N ASN A 78 -5.07 11.96 18.04
CA ASN A 78 -4.20 10.89 18.54
C ASN A 78 -4.90 9.63 19.09
N SER A 79 -6.22 9.54 18.97
CA SER A 79 -7.03 8.36 19.31
C SER A 79 -7.30 7.51 18.08
N ILE A 80 -7.10 6.20 18.17
CA ILE A 80 -7.37 5.28 17.05
C ILE A 80 -8.89 5.09 16.92
N VAL A 81 -9.44 5.50 15.78
CA VAL A 81 -10.87 5.38 15.45
C VAL A 81 -11.16 4.20 14.54
N GLN A 82 -10.18 3.77 13.74
CA GLN A 82 -10.29 2.57 12.91
C GLN A 82 -8.92 1.94 12.70
N SER A 83 -8.90 0.62 12.48
CA SER A 83 -7.68 -0.09 12.08
C SER A 83 -8.01 -1.17 11.07
N GLY A 84 -7.01 -1.55 10.28
CA GLY A 84 -7.16 -2.65 9.34
C GLY A 84 -5.88 -2.90 8.57
N ASN A 85 -6.02 -3.63 7.47
CA ASN A 85 -4.89 -4.03 6.64
C ASN A 85 -4.87 -3.24 5.34
N LEU A 86 -3.67 -3.02 4.83
CA LEU A 86 -3.38 -2.32 3.59
C LEU A 86 -2.33 -3.13 2.83
N LYS A 87 -2.60 -3.39 1.55
CA LYS A 87 -1.66 -4.02 0.63
C LYS A 87 -1.17 -2.97 -0.34
N ILE A 88 0.13 -2.73 -0.37
CA ILE A 88 0.80 -1.86 -1.35
C ILE A 88 1.44 -2.77 -2.39
N GLN A 89 1.19 -2.52 -3.66
CA GLN A 89 1.77 -3.29 -4.75
C GLN A 89 2.17 -2.37 -5.90
N SER A 90 3.25 -2.71 -6.57
CA SER A 90 3.55 -2.21 -7.91
C SER A 90 2.81 -3.06 -8.97
N ALA A 91 2.73 -2.54 -10.19
CA ALA A 91 2.18 -3.26 -11.34
C ALA A 91 2.92 -4.58 -11.61
N ASP A 92 4.23 -4.62 -11.32
CA ASP A 92 5.11 -5.77 -11.55
C ASP A 92 5.10 -6.76 -10.36
N PHE A 93 4.27 -6.54 -9.33
CA PHE A 93 4.24 -7.38 -8.14
C PHE A 93 3.70 -8.78 -8.43
N GLY A 94 4.61 -9.73 -8.62
CA GLY A 94 4.28 -11.11 -8.99
C GLY A 94 4.21 -11.35 -10.50
N GLU A 95 4.64 -10.39 -11.32
CA GLU A 95 5.08 -10.76 -12.66
C GLU A 95 6.23 -11.75 -12.50
N ASN A 96 6.02 -12.96 -13.02
CA ASN A 96 7.15 -13.77 -13.44
C ASN A 96 7.85 -12.92 -14.48
N ASN A 97 8.82 -12.10 -14.05
CA ASN A 97 10.02 -11.90 -14.83
C ASN A 97 10.55 -13.31 -15.02
N SER A 98 10.04 -13.92 -16.09
CA SER A 98 10.54 -15.15 -16.67
C SER A 98 12.02 -15.00 -16.51
N ILE A 99 12.61 -15.90 -15.73
CA ILE A 99 14.01 -16.23 -15.84
C ILE A 99 14.20 -16.31 -17.35
N THR A 100 14.78 -15.27 -17.94
CA THR A 100 15.36 -15.41 -19.26
C THR A 100 16.47 -16.38 -18.95
N GLU A 101 16.13 -17.67 -19.07
CA GLU A 101 17.09 -18.74 -19.31
C GLU A 101 18.13 -18.10 -20.18
N PHE A 102 19.36 -18.12 -19.70
CA PHE A 102 20.51 -17.79 -20.49
C PHE A 102 20.29 -18.48 -21.84
N LEU A 103 19.94 -17.70 -22.87
CA LEU A 103 20.12 -18.10 -24.24
C LEU A 103 21.64 -18.12 -24.41
N GLU A 104 22.26 -19.18 -23.87
CA GLU A 104 23.44 -19.76 -24.44
C GLU A 104 23.02 -20.27 -25.82
N ASP A 105 23.12 -19.38 -26.79
CA ASP A 105 23.44 -19.74 -28.15
C ASP A 105 24.19 -18.52 -28.72
N SER A 106 25.48 -18.56 -29.01
CA SER A 106 26.30 -19.69 -29.45
C SER A 106 27.76 -19.41 -29.10
N ASP A 107 28.45 -20.35 -28.45
CA ASP A 107 29.80 -20.81 -28.88
C ASP A 107 30.54 -21.79 -27.95
N ASP A 108 29.97 -22.27 -26.84
CA ASP A 108 30.74 -23.17 -25.97
C ASP A 108 30.29 -24.64 -26.06
N PHE A 109 31.13 -25.43 -26.76
CA PHE A 109 31.04 -26.87 -26.93
C PHE A 109 31.01 -27.60 -25.58
N ILE A 110 29.99 -28.43 -25.35
CA ILE A 110 30.02 -29.42 -24.27
C ILE A 110 30.79 -30.65 -24.77
N VAL A 111 31.96 -30.87 -24.17
CA VAL A 111 32.76 -32.09 -24.32
C VAL A 111 32.15 -33.19 -23.45
N LEU A 112 31.78 -34.31 -24.05
CA LEU A 112 31.47 -35.54 -23.33
C LEU A 112 32.78 -36.33 -23.17
N GLU A 113 33.27 -36.47 -21.94
CA GLU A 113 34.32 -37.45 -21.62
C GLU A 113 33.76 -38.88 -21.66
N ASP A 114 34.61 -39.79 -22.15
CA ASP A 114 34.39 -41.23 -22.44
C ASP A 114 34.01 -42.07 -21.20
#